data_AF-A0A914TED6-F1
#
_entry.id   AF-A0A914TED6-F1
#
_cell.length_a   1.000
_cell.length_b   1.000
_cell.length_c   1.000
_cell.angle_alpha   90.00
_cell.angle_beta   90.00
_cell.angle_gamma   90.00
#
_symmetry.space_group_name_H-M   'P 1'
#
loop_
_entity.id
_entity.type
_entity.pdbx_description
1 polymer ?
#
loop_
_entity_poly.entity_id
_entity_poly.type
_entity_poly.pdbx_seq_one_letter_code
_entity_poly.pdbx_strand_id
1 'polypeptide(L)'
;LCESSWGWQSVYYIHGAVGCILFSLWLIFYTDHPDTHRNVSSVELEKIHRNKTAAHIKMDSYIPYWAIVTNPTVLVVWLNALADIGSGIFLLTYTPTYINAVLHYNVGKTGAMGALLALSHIPFKLVTGYLSDKLK
;
A
#
# COMPACT_ATOMS: atom_id res chain seq x y z
N LEU A 1 7.34 22.70 6.86
CA LEU A 1 8.34 22.51 5.79
C LEU A 1 8.09 23.48 4.63
N CYS A 2 6.92 23.46 3.98
CA CYS A 2 6.66 24.37 2.86
C CYS A 2 6.60 25.86 3.24
N GLU A 3 6.10 26.20 4.43
CA GLU A 3 6.02 27.59 4.93
C GLU A 3 7.26 28.03 5.74
N SER A 4 8.22 27.13 5.98
CA SER A 4 9.45 27.48 6.72
C SER A 4 10.51 28.11 5.80
N SER A 5 11.53 28.72 6.38
CA SER A 5 12.66 29.35 5.65
C SER A 5 13.42 28.42 4.70
N TRP A 6 13.22 27.10 4.83
CA TRP A 6 13.82 26.06 4.00
C TRP A 6 13.09 25.84 2.66
N GLY A 7 11.92 26.49 2.48
CA GLY A 7 11.13 26.43 1.25
C GLY A 7 10.50 25.05 0.97
N TRP A 8 9.71 24.99 -0.09
CA TRP A 8 9.03 23.77 -0.52
C TRP A 8 9.99 22.71 -1.07
N GLN A 9 11.14 23.13 -1.62
CA GLN A 9 12.14 22.23 -2.19
C GLN A 9 12.72 21.28 -1.13
N SER A 10 12.81 21.71 0.13
CA SER A 10 13.28 20.89 1.26
C SER A 10 12.52 19.57 1.40
N VAL A 11 11.23 19.55 1.07
CA VAL A 11 10.39 18.35 1.13
C VAL A 11 10.91 17.27 0.18
N TYR A 12 11.31 17.66 -1.04
CA TYR A 12 11.83 16.73 -2.04
C TYR A 12 13.18 16.15 -1.65
N TYR A 13 14.09 16.97 -1.12
CA TYR A 13 15.40 16.51 -0.66
C TYR A 13 15.29 15.54 0.53
N ILE A 14 14.44 15.84 1.51
CA ILE A 14 14.21 14.97 2.66
C ILE A 14 13.59 13.64 2.22
N HIS A 15 12.56 13.66 1.36
CA HIS A 15 11.95 12.42 0.86
C HIS A 15 12.92 11.61 0.00
N GLY A 16 13.75 12.27 -0.81
CA GLY A 16 14.80 11.60 -1.57
C GLY A 16 15.82 10.90 -0.67
N ALA A 17 16.31 11.58 0.37
CA ALA A 17 17.26 11.00 1.32
C ALA A 17 16.66 9.80 2.07
N VAL A 18 15.41 9.94 2.56
CA VAL A 18 14.69 8.84 3.21
C VAL A 18 14.49 7.67 2.23
N GLY A 19 14.14 7.94 0.98
CA GLY A 19 14.02 6.94 -0.07
C GLY A 19 15.32 6.17 -0.31
N CYS A 20 16.46 6.85 -0.39
CA CYS A 20 17.78 6.21 -0.53
C CYS A 20 18.12 5.31 0.67
N ILE A 21 17.80 5.74 1.89
CA ILE A 21 18.01 4.94 3.10
C ILE A 21 17.14 3.69 3.08
N LEU A 22 15.84 3.83 2.80
CA LEU A 22 14.91 2.70 2.73
C LEU A 22 15.27 1.72 1.61
N PHE A 23 15.69 2.24 0.45
CA PHE A 23 16.17 1.41 -0.65
C PHE A 23 17.44 0.63 -0.29
N SER A 24 18.39 1.28 0.39
CA SER A 24 19.60 0.61 0.87
C SER A 24 19.27 -0.50 1.87
N LEU A 25 18.32 -0.27 2.78
CA LEU A 25 17.81 -1.31 3.69
C LEU A 25 17.15 -2.44 2.90
N TRP A 26 16.32 -2.12 1.91
CA TRP A 26 15.68 -3.12 1.06
C TRP A 26 16.71 -4.00 0.34
N LEU A 27 17.78 -3.43 -0.22
CA LEU A 27 18.87 -4.20 -0.85
C LEU A 27 19.57 -5.18 0.11
N ILE A 28 19.63 -4.86 1.41
CA ILE A 28 20.31 -5.70 2.41
C ILE A 28 19.40 -6.81 2.92
N PHE A 29 18.10 -6.54 3.06
CA PHE A 29 17.16 -7.43 3.74
C PHE A 29 16.21 -8.18 2.81
N TYR A 30 15.94 -7.70 1.61
CA TYR A 30 14.95 -8.31 0.72
C TYR A 30 15.51 -9.56 0.05
N THR A 31 14.68 -10.60 -0.06
CA THR A 31 14.97 -11.81 -0.84
C THR A 31 13.66 -12.35 -1.39
N ASP A 32 13.63 -12.76 -2.66
CA ASP A 32 12.40 -13.20 -3.35
C ASP A 32 11.81 -14.48 -2.77
N HIS A 33 12.67 -15.37 -2.27
CA HIS A 33 12.33 -16.73 -1.87
C HIS A 33 12.65 -16.97 -0.39
N PRO A 34 11.64 -17.37 0.43
CA PRO A 34 11.86 -17.58 1.86
C PRO A 34 12.85 -18.69 2.16
N ASP A 35 13.01 -19.67 1.26
CA ASP A 35 13.99 -20.75 1.33
C ASP A 35 15.44 -20.27 1.18
N THR A 36 15.67 -19.14 0.50
CA THR A 36 17.00 -18.53 0.33
C THR A 36 17.29 -17.42 1.34
N HIS A 37 16.29 -17.03 2.13
CA HIS A 37 16.40 -15.89 3.04
C HIS A 37 17.17 -16.27 4.31
N ARG A 38 18.29 -15.59 4.58
CA ARG A 38 19.22 -15.91 5.68
C ARG A 38 18.59 -15.92 7.08
N ASN A 39 17.54 -15.12 7.29
CA ASN A 39 16.90 -15.00 8.61
C ASN A 39 15.65 -15.88 8.76
N VAL A 40 15.29 -16.72 7.78
CA VAL A 40 14.14 -17.63 7.89
C VAL A 40 14.59 -18.94 8.52
N SER A 41 13.94 -19.34 9.62
CA SER A 41 14.22 -20.62 10.28
C SER A 41 13.53 -21.80 9.58
N SER A 42 14.03 -23.02 9.77
CA SER A 42 13.38 -24.24 9.22
C SER A 42 11.94 -24.42 9.73
N VAL A 43 11.69 -24.08 11.00
CA VAL A 43 10.35 -24.14 11.62
C VAL A 43 9.40 -23.12 10.99
N GLU A 44 9.90 -21.91 10.70
CA GLU A 44 9.12 -20.88 10.02
C GLU A 44 8.86 -21.25 8.56
N LEU A 45 9.87 -21.77 7.86
CA LEU A 45 9.74 -22.24 6.48
C LEU A 45 8.67 -23.33 6.35
N GLU A 46 8.64 -24.29 7.27
CA GLU A 46 7.59 -25.31 7.33
C GLU A 46 6.20 -24.68 7.49
N LYS A 47 6.05 -23.69 8.36
CA LYS A 47 4.78 -22.95 8.55
C LYS A 47 4.36 -22.21 7.28
N ILE A 48 5.29 -21.57 6.57
CA ILE A 48 5.03 -20.84 5.33
C ILE A 48 4.61 -21.77 4.19
N HIS A 49 5.17 -22.99 4.14
CA HIS A 49 4.84 -24.01 3.14
C HIS A 49 3.61 -24.84 3.48
N ARG A 50 3.10 -24.75 4.71
CA ARG A 50 1.91 -25.48 5.15
C ARG A 50 0.71 -25.13 4.24
N ASN A 51 -0.01 -26.15 3.81
CA ASN A 51 -1.19 -26.07 2.91
C ASN A 51 -0.91 -25.55 1.48
N LYS A 52 0.36 -25.41 1.06
CA LYS A 52 0.72 -25.08 -0.33
C LYS A 52 1.06 -26.37 -1.10
N THR A 53 0.52 -26.55 -2.31
CA THR A 53 0.96 -27.65 -3.20
C THR A 53 2.25 -27.28 -3.93
N ALA A 54 2.95 -28.27 -4.48
CA ALA A 54 4.18 -28.05 -5.25
C ALA A 54 3.99 -27.08 -6.45
N ALA A 55 2.78 -27.03 -7.03
CA ALA A 55 2.41 -26.08 -8.07
C ALA A 55 2.24 -24.63 -7.57
N HIS A 56 1.98 -24.43 -6.27
CA HIS A 56 1.99 -23.10 -5.65
C HIS A 56 3.41 -22.64 -5.29
N ILE A 57 4.37 -23.57 -5.22
CA ILE A 57 5.76 -23.30 -4.80
C ILE A 57 6.67 -23.13 -6.01
N LYS A 58 6.45 -23.87 -7.09
CA LYS A 58 7.18 -23.73 -8.35
C LYS A 58 6.41 -22.82 -9.31
N MET A 59 7.08 -21.78 -9.84
CA MET A 59 6.55 -20.90 -10.90
C MET A 59 6.54 -21.61 -12.27
N ASP A 60 5.85 -22.73 -12.37
CA ASP A 60 5.77 -23.47 -13.62
C ASP A 60 4.31 -23.85 -13.88
N SER A 61 3.63 -23.05 -14.70
CA SER A 61 2.33 -23.38 -15.26
C SER A 61 1.89 -22.42 -16.36
N TYR A 62 1.16 -22.98 -17.33
CA TYR A 62 0.34 -22.25 -18.29
C TYR A 62 -0.69 -21.38 -17.56
N ILE A 63 -0.68 -20.07 -17.82
CA ILE A 63 -1.64 -19.12 -17.24
C ILE A 63 -2.79 -18.91 -18.23
N PRO A 64 -4.05 -19.30 -17.90
CA PRO A 64 -5.18 -19.15 -18.80
C PRO A 64 -5.72 -17.72 -18.78
N TYR A 65 -5.00 -16.78 -19.38
CA TYR A 65 -5.35 -15.35 -19.39
C TYR A 65 -6.79 -15.09 -19.85
N TRP A 66 -7.24 -15.78 -20.90
CA TRP A 66 -8.60 -15.61 -21.41
C TRP A 66 -9.66 -15.98 -20.37
N ALA A 67 -9.48 -17.11 -19.67
CA ALA A 67 -10.41 -17.54 -18.64
C ALA A 67 -10.48 -16.55 -17.47
N ILE A 68 -9.36 -15.89 -17.13
CA ILE A 68 -9.30 -14.89 -16.06
C ILE A 68 -10.09 -13.64 -16.46
N VAL A 69 -9.89 -13.10 -17.67
CA VAL A 69 -10.56 -11.87 -18.11
C VAL A 69 -12.05 -12.07 -18.37
N THR A 70 -12.49 -13.29 -18.66
CA THR A 70 -13.92 -13.60 -18.81
C THR A 70 -14.60 -14.02 -17.52
N ASN A 71 -13.85 -14.20 -16.43
CA ASN A 71 -14.42 -14.67 -15.16
C ASN A 71 -15.27 -13.57 -14.51
N PRO A 72 -16.56 -13.81 -14.24
CA PRO A 72 -17.46 -12.78 -13.70
C PRO A 72 -17.03 -12.27 -12.32
N THR A 73 -16.48 -13.13 -11.46
CA THR A 73 -15.98 -12.74 -10.13
C THR A 73 -14.80 -11.78 -10.26
N VAL A 74 -13.87 -12.05 -11.18
CA VAL A 74 -12.71 -11.18 -11.43
C VAL A 74 -13.18 -9.81 -11.95
N LEU A 75 -14.12 -9.80 -12.89
CA LEU A 75 -14.68 -8.57 -13.44
C LEU A 75 -15.37 -7.71 -12.36
N VAL A 76 -16.13 -8.33 -11.45
CA VAL A 76 -16.76 -7.61 -10.32
C VAL A 76 -15.71 -7.02 -9.38
N VAL A 77 -14.66 -7.77 -9.05
CA VAL A 77 -13.56 -7.26 -8.21
C VAL A 77 -12.85 -6.10 -8.88
N TRP A 78 -12.64 -6.15 -10.19
CA TRP A 78 -12.02 -5.05 -10.95
C TRP A 78 -12.90 -3.81 -11.00
N LEU A 79 -14.20 -3.97 -11.22
CA LEU A 79 -15.14 -2.85 -11.19
C LEU A 79 -15.17 -2.19 -9.81
N ASN A 80 -15.18 -2.99 -8.75
CA ASN A 80 -15.10 -2.50 -7.38
C ASN A 80 -13.77 -1.76 -7.13
N ALA A 81 -12.64 -2.32 -7.56
CA ALA A 81 -11.33 -1.68 -7.44
C ALA A 81 -11.25 -0.36 -8.22
N LEU A 82 -11.87 -0.28 -9.40
CA LEU A 82 -11.95 0.97 -10.17
C LEU A 82 -12.72 2.05 -9.41
N ALA A 83 -13.86 1.71 -8.82
CA ALA A 83 -14.65 2.64 -8.03
C ALA A 83 -13.91 3.09 -6.76
N ASP A 84 -13.26 2.16 -6.06
CA ASP A 84 -12.47 2.43 -4.86
C ASP A 84 -11.27 3.35 -5.16
N ILE A 85 -10.41 2.95 -6.11
CA ILE A 85 -9.22 3.74 -6.49
C ILE A 85 -9.64 5.09 -7.07
N GLY A 86 -10.67 5.12 -7.93
CA GLY A 86 -11.17 6.34 -8.55
C GLY A 86 -11.69 7.35 -7.53
N SER A 87 -12.53 6.90 -6.60
CA SER A 87 -13.04 7.75 -5.51
C SER A 87 -11.93 8.19 -4.55
N GLY A 88 -10.98 7.29 -4.23
CA GLY A 88 -9.83 7.58 -3.39
C GLY A 88 -8.91 8.66 -3.98
N ILE A 89 -8.58 8.57 -5.28
CA ILE A 89 -7.79 9.59 -5.98
C ILE A 89 -8.55 10.92 -6.03
N PHE A 90 -9.85 10.89 -6.37
CA PHE A 90 -10.67 12.09 -6.41
C PHE A 90 -10.64 12.83 -5.06
N LEU A 91 -10.89 12.13 -3.96
CA LEU A 91 -10.86 12.72 -2.62
C LEU A 91 -9.45 13.20 -2.27
N LEU A 92 -8.40 12.42 -2.54
CA LEU A 92 -7.02 12.80 -2.25
C LEU A 92 -6.61 14.10 -2.98
N THR A 93 -7.00 14.25 -4.24
CA THR A 93 -6.65 15.42 -5.06
C THR A 93 -7.49 16.64 -4.71
N TYR A 94 -8.80 16.51 -4.60
CA TYR A 94 -9.70 17.67 -4.48
C TYR A 94 -9.98 18.12 -3.04
N THR A 95 -9.83 17.23 -2.04
CA THR A 95 -10.03 17.61 -0.63
C THR A 95 -9.12 18.76 -0.18
N PRO A 96 -7.78 18.71 -0.37
CA PRO A 96 -6.92 19.81 0.05
C PRO A 96 -7.23 21.11 -0.72
N THR A 97 -7.55 21.01 -2.00
CA THR A 97 -7.96 22.16 -2.83
C THR A 97 -9.26 22.79 -2.32
N TYR A 98 -10.26 21.98 -1.96
CA TYR A 98 -11.52 22.47 -1.41
C TYR A 98 -11.33 23.17 -0.06
N ILE A 99 -10.56 22.55 0.86
CA ILE A 99 -10.28 23.10 2.19
C ILE A 99 -9.52 24.44 2.09
N ASN A 100 -8.58 24.56 1.16
CA ASN A 100 -7.83 25.79 1.00
C ASN A 100 -8.59 26.86 0.20
N ALA A 101 -9.13 26.51 -0.96
CA ALA A 101 -9.70 27.48 -1.90
C ALA A 101 -11.13 27.92 -1.56
N VAL A 102 -11.95 27.04 -0.99
CA VAL A 102 -13.35 27.32 -0.64
C VAL A 102 -13.50 27.65 0.84
N LEU A 103 -12.87 26.85 1.72
CA LEU A 103 -12.96 27.07 3.17
C LEU A 103 -11.89 28.04 3.71
N HIS A 104 -10.98 28.52 2.85
CA HIS A 104 -9.97 29.54 3.18
C HIS A 104 -9.02 29.17 4.32
N TYR A 105 -8.77 27.88 4.55
CA TYR A 105 -7.76 27.43 5.52
C TYR A 105 -6.34 27.59 4.98
N ASN A 106 -5.39 27.93 5.84
CA ASN A 106 -3.97 28.02 5.46
C ASN A 106 -3.38 26.65 5.07
N VAL A 107 -2.22 26.66 4.41
CA VAL A 107 -1.59 25.44 3.88
C VAL A 107 -1.16 24.51 5.02
N GLY A 108 -0.68 25.07 6.14
CA GLY A 108 -0.36 24.31 7.34
C GLY A 108 -1.54 23.48 7.90
N LYS A 109 -2.71 24.11 8.11
CA LYS A 109 -3.92 23.42 8.61
C LYS A 109 -4.50 22.46 7.57
N THR A 110 -4.49 22.84 6.30
CA THR A 110 -4.92 21.98 5.19
C THR A 110 -4.08 20.69 5.14
N GLY A 111 -2.75 20.82 5.28
CA GLY A 111 -1.84 19.68 5.36
C GLY A 111 -2.08 18.81 6.60
N ALA A 112 -2.31 19.43 7.77
CA ALA A 112 -2.61 18.69 8.99
C ALA A 112 -3.94 17.90 8.90
N MET A 113 -4.99 18.51 8.35
CA MET A 113 -6.28 17.84 8.14
C MET A 113 -6.16 16.70 7.11
N GLY A 114 -5.43 16.91 6.02
CA GLY A 114 -5.15 15.87 5.04
C GLY A 114 -4.37 14.69 5.64
N ALA A 115 -3.35 14.98 6.45
CA ALA A 115 -2.59 13.96 7.16
C ALA A 115 -3.46 13.19 8.16
N LEU A 116 -4.34 13.87 8.90
CA LEU A 116 -5.27 13.22 9.83
C LEU A 116 -6.18 12.23 9.11
N LEU A 117 -6.73 12.61 7.95
CA LEU A 117 -7.56 11.71 7.14
C LEU A 117 -6.75 10.47 6.72
N ALA A 118 -5.54 10.66 6.19
CA ALA A 118 -4.69 9.54 5.78
C ALA A 118 -4.31 8.62 6.96
N LEU A 119 -3.95 9.19 8.12
CA LEU A 119 -3.60 8.45 9.33
C LEU A 119 -4.80 7.70 9.92
N SER A 120 -6.02 8.25 9.80
CA SER A 120 -7.23 7.59 10.27
C SER A 120 -7.48 6.25 9.60
N HIS A 121 -7.04 6.07 8.34
CA HIS A 121 -7.21 4.79 7.63
C HIS A 121 -6.43 3.64 8.27
N ILE A 122 -5.32 3.92 8.97
CA ILE A 122 -4.45 2.89 9.56
C ILE A 122 -5.20 2.03 10.60
N PRO A 123 -5.77 2.61 11.69
CA PRO A 123 -6.50 1.82 12.67
C PRO A 123 -7.72 1.12 12.07
N PHE A 124 -8.46 1.77 11.15
CA PHE A 124 -9.59 1.12 10.49
C PHE A 124 -9.17 -0.12 9.71
N LYS A 125 -8.09 -0.04 8.92
CA LYS A 125 -7.58 -1.20 8.17
C LYS A 125 -7.12 -2.34 9.08
N LEU A 126 -6.44 -2.02 10.19
CA LEU A 126 -6.01 -3.02 11.17
C LEU A 126 -7.20 -3.72 11.84
N VAL A 127 -8.21 -2.95 12.27
CA VAL A 127 -9.40 -3.50 12.91
C VAL A 127 -10.21 -4.33 11.92
N THR A 128 -10.46 -3.83 10.71
CA THR A 128 -11.20 -4.57 9.69
C THR A 128 -10.46 -5.84 9.27
N GLY A 129 -9.14 -5.80 9.11
CA GLY A 129 -8.33 -7.00 8.82
C GLY A 129 -8.47 -8.06 9.91
N TYR A 130 -8.30 -7.65 11.17
CA TYR A 130 -8.46 -8.55 12.31
C TYR A 130 -9.89 -9.13 12.43
N LEU A 131 -10.92 -8.29 12.22
CA LEU A 131 -12.31 -8.76 12.23
C LEU A 131 -12.58 -9.71 11.06
N SER A 132 -12.06 -9.43 9.87
CA SER A 132 -12.20 -10.27 8.69
C SER A 132 -11.57 -11.66 8.90
N ASP A 133 -10.42 -11.73 9.57
CA ASP A 133 -9.77 -13.02 9.87
C ASP A 133 -10.58 -13.85 10.89
N LYS A 134 -11.39 -13.20 11.74
CA LYS A 134 -12.22 -13.86 12.75
C LYS A 134 -13.60 -14.27 12.26
N LEU A 135 -14.14 -13.55 11.29
CA LEU A 135 -15.42 -13.87 10.67
C LEU A 135 -15.19 -14.99 9.66
N LYS A 136 -15.80 -16.16 9.90
CA LYS A 136 -15.84 -17.28 8.96
C LYS A 136 -17.03 -17.16 8.03
#